data_AF-A0A0E9MQY6-F1
#
_entry.id   AF-A0A0E9MQY6-F1
#
_cell.length_a   1.000
_cell.length_b   1.000
_cell.length_c   1.000
_cell.angle_alpha   90.00
_cell.angle_beta   90.00
_cell.angle_gamma   90.00
#
_symmetry.space_group_name_H-M   'P 1'
#
loop_
_entity.id
_entity.type
_entity.pdbx_description
1 polymer ?
#
loop_
_entity_poly.entity_id
_entity_poly.type
_entity_poly.pdbx_seq_one_letter_code
_entity_poly.pdbx_strand_id
1 'polypeptide(L)' 'MTDSAIYFRQQAERCFRLAWSCADERTTASLRLMAQDYLEKAQQLEGGENDNLVTVRPIKS' A
#
# COMPACT_ATOMS: atom_id res chain seq x y z
N MET A 1 5.04 0.64 -11.86
CA MET A 1 4.69 -0.43 -10.89
C MET A 1 5.99 -1.05 -10.41
N THR A 2 6.45 -0.62 -9.25
CA THR A 2 7.70 -1.09 -8.65
C THR A 2 7.53 -2.49 -8.05
N ASP A 3 8.58 -3.31 -8.05
CA ASP A 3 8.57 -4.65 -7.42
C ASP A 3 8.13 -4.59 -5.95
N SER A 4 8.48 -3.49 -5.26
CA SER A 4 8.05 -3.21 -3.90
C SER A 4 6.54 -2.98 -3.77
N ALA A 5 5.90 -2.27 -4.71
CA ALA A 5 4.45 -2.08 -4.71
C ALA A 5 3.69 -3.40 -4.94
N ILE A 6 4.22 -4.26 -5.82
CA ILE A 6 3.67 -5.61 -6.04
C ILE A 6 3.76 -6.44 -4.76
N TYR A 7 4.92 -6.41 -4.08
CA TYR A 7 5.12 -7.10 -2.82
C TYR A 7 4.07 -6.69 -1.78
N PHE A 8 3.85 -5.38 -1.59
CA PHE A 8 2.87 -4.89 -0.62
C PHE A 8 1.44 -5.28 -0.97
N ARG A 9 1.05 -5.24 -2.25
CA ARG A 9 -0.26 -5.74 -2.70
C ARG A 9 -0.44 -7.22 -2.39
N GLN A 10 0.59 -8.05 -2.59
CA GLN A 10 0.53 -9.47 -2.25
C GLN A 10 0.40 -9.72 -0.74
N GLN A 11 1.06 -8.91 0.11
CA GLN A 11 0.90 -9.02 1.56
C GLN A 11 -0.52 -8.61 2.00
N ALA A 12 -1.07 -7.54 1.43
CA ALA A 12 -2.45 -7.15 1.69
C ALA A 12 -3.45 -8.28 1.34
N GLU A 13 -3.27 -8.91 0.18
CA GLU A 13 -4.10 -10.05 -0.25
C GLU A 13 -3.99 -11.24 0.72
N ARG A 14 -2.80 -11.55 1.23
CA ARG A 14 -2.60 -12.59 2.25
C ARG A 14 -3.34 -12.25 3.54
N CYS A 15 -3.25 -11.02 4.02
CA CYS A 15 -3.97 -10.55 5.19
C CYS A 15 -5.49 -10.67 5.02
N PHE A 16 -6.03 -10.30 3.84
CA PHE A 16 -7.46 -10.46 3.56
C PHE A 16 -7.90 -11.93 3.51
N ARG A 17 -7.11 -12.82 2.91
CA ARG A 17 -7.39 -14.26 2.90
C ARG A 17 -7.39 -14.86 4.30
N LEU A 18 -6.41 -14.48 5.13
CA LEU A 18 -6.37 -14.91 6.53
C LEU A 18 -7.57 -14.37 7.31
N ALA A 19 -7.94 -13.10 7.12
CA ALA A 19 -9.07 -12.48 7.77
C ALA A 19 -10.40 -13.14 7.37
N TRP A 20 -10.52 -13.58 6.12
CA TRP A 20 -11.69 -14.31 5.63
C TRP A 20 -11.83 -15.68 6.30
N SER A 21 -10.71 -16.36 6.56
CA SER A 21 -10.70 -17.68 7.20
C SER A 21 -10.72 -17.64 8.74
N CYS A 22 -10.59 -16.46 9.35
CA CYS A 22 -10.45 -16.32 10.80
C CYS A 22 -11.82 -16.13 11.47
N ALA A 23 -12.14 -16.98 12.43
CA ALA A 23 -13.36 -16.87 13.22
C ALA A 23 -13.28 -15.83 14.36
N ASP A 24 -12.06 -15.48 14.78
CA ASP A 24 -11.85 -14.49 15.84
C ASP A 24 -11.97 -13.06 15.30
N GLU A 25 -13.00 -12.35 15.74
CA GLU A 25 -13.30 -11.00 15.24
C GLU A 25 -12.16 -10.01 15.51
N ARG A 26 -11.47 -10.13 16.65
CA ARG A 26 -10.34 -9.28 17.00
C ARG A 26 -9.18 -9.48 16.03
N THR A 27 -8.82 -10.74 15.76
CA THR A 27 -7.77 -11.10 14.80
C THR A 27 -8.16 -10.68 13.38
N THR A 28 -9.41 -10.87 12.99
CA THR A 28 -9.95 -10.39 11.70
C THR A 28 -9.82 -8.87 11.56
N ALA A 29 -10.16 -8.10 12.60
CA ALA A 29 -9.99 -6.65 12.58
C ALA A 29 -8.51 -6.25 12.46
N SER A 30 -7.60 -6.88 13.21
CA SER A 30 -6.17 -6.63 13.11
C SER A 30 -5.61 -6.98 11.71
N LEU A 31 -6.06 -8.09 11.12
CA LEU A 31 -5.67 -8.49 9.76
C LEU A 31 -6.15 -7.49 8.70
N ARG A 32 -7.37 -6.95 8.85
CA ARG A 32 -7.89 -5.91 7.96
C ARG A 32 -7.08 -4.61 8.05
N LEU A 33 -6.72 -4.18 9.26
CA LEU A 33 -5.86 -3.01 9.46
C LEU A 33 -4.48 -3.21 8.81
N MET A 34 -3.85 -4.38 9.03
CA MET A 34 -2.57 -4.70 8.37
C MET A 34 -2.68 -4.71 6.84
N ALA A 35 -3.78 -5.24 6.29
CA ALA A 35 -4.00 -5.22 4.85
C ALA A 35 -4.10 -3.79 4.31
N GLN A 36 -4.78 -2.91 5.05
CA GLN A 36 -4.92 -1.50 4.70
C GLN A 36 -3.59 -0.76 4.72
N ASP A 37 -2.77 -0.95 5.76
CA ASP A 37 -1.42 -0.38 5.84
C ASP A 37 -0.53 -0.80 4.65
N TYR A 38 -0.64 -2.06 4.21
CA TYR A 38 0.09 -2.53 3.04
C TYR A 38 -0.41 -1.90 1.73
N LEU A 39 -1.72 -1.70 1.59
CA LEU A 39 -2.27 -1.00 0.42
C LEU A 39 -1.84 0.47 0.37
N GLU A 40 -1.81 1.16 1.51
CA GLU A 40 -1.32 2.54 1.59
C GLU A 40 0.16 2.63 1.19
N LYS A 41 1.01 1.70 1.66
CA LYS A 41 2.41 1.62 1.25
C LYS A 41 2.58 1.34 -0.24
N ALA A 42 1.76 0.43 -0.80
CA ALA A 42 1.76 0.17 -2.23
C ALA A 42 1.37 1.43 -3.03
N GLN A 43 0.34 2.14 -2.59
CA GLN A 43 -0.11 3.38 -3.22
C GLN A 43 0.93 4.50 -3.11
N GLN A 44 1.62 4.64 -1.98
CA GLN A 44 2.71 5.61 -1.81
C GLN A 44 3.88 5.30 -2.75
N LEU A 45 4.19 4.04 -2.99
CA LEU A 45 5.26 3.64 -3.92
C LEU A 45 4.88 3.86 -5.38
N GLU A 46 3.60 3.72 -5.72
CA GLU A 46 3.07 4.02 -7.06
C GLU A 46 2.87 5.53 -7.29
N GLY A 47 2.49 6.27 -6.24
CA GLY A 47 2.32 7.71 -6.24
C GLY A 47 3.65 8.47 -6.15
N GLY A 48 4.65 7.91 -5.46
CA GLY A 48 6.01 8.44 -5.39
C GLY A 48 6.76 8.35 -6.73
N GLU A 49 6.35 7.46 -7.64
CA GLU A 49 6.78 7.53 -9.05
C GLU A 49 6.21 8.77 -9.78
N ASN A 50 5.06 9.31 -9.34
CA ASN A 50 4.43 10.50 -9.94
C ASN A 50 4.88 11.83 -9.33
N ASP A 51 5.35 11.85 -8.08
CA ASP A 51 5.75 13.10 -7.40
C ASP A 51 7.12 13.64 -7.87
N ASN A 52 7.91 12.80 -8.55
CA ASN A 52 9.17 13.20 -9.20
C ASN A 52 8.97 13.80 -10.62
N LEU A 53 7.72 13.93 -11.08
CA LEU A 53 7.37 14.53 -12.38
C LEU A 53 6.73 15.92 -12.29
N VAL A 54 6.66 16.54 -11.10
CA VAL A 54 6.39 17.99 -11.00
C VAL A 54 7.70 18.73 -11.21
N THR A 55 8.07 18.75 -12.48
CA THR A 55 8.97 19.68 -13.16
C THR A 55 9.40 20.88 -12.32
N VAL A 56 10.68 20.85 -11.98
CA VAL A 56 11.56 22.01 -11.97
C VAL A 56 11.18 22.96 -13.10
N ARG A 57 10.70 24.16 -12.76
CA ARG A 57 10.74 25.33 -13.66
C ARG A 57 11.33 26.54 -12.92
N PRO A 58 12.01 27.43 -13.65
CA PRO A 58 13.24 28.06 -13.19
C PRO A 58 13.05 29.46 -12.58
N ILE A 59 14.15 29.88 -11.96
CA ILE A 59 14.54 31.17 -11.38
C ILE A 59 14.12 32.43 -12.19
N LYS A 60 13.86 33.51 -11.42
CA LYS A 60 13.82 34.98 -11.72
C LYS A 60 12.50 35.60 -12.24
N SER A 61 11.98 36.57 -11.48
CA SER A 61 12.32 38.00 -11.69
C SER A 61 12.20 38.79 -10.40
#